data_AF-A0A1Y5IHQ1-F1
#
_entry.id   AF-A0A1Y5IHQ1-F1
#
_cell.length_a   1.000
_cell.length_b   1.000
_cell.length_c   1.000
_cell.angle_alpha   90.00
_cell.angle_beta   90.00
_cell.angle_gamma   90.00
#
_symmetry.space_group_name_H-M   'P 1'
#
loop_
_entity.id
_entity.type
_entity.pdbx_description
1 polymer ?
#
loop_
_entity_poly.entity_id
_entity_poly.type
_entity_poly.pdbx_seq_one_letter_code
_entity_poly.pdbx_strand_id
1 'polypeptide(L)'
;MFDRARRLLKPSRDEALAAQASKRRDAHDAARRELDDMNDKLDELRAKVDRDYGPDDVLISLSGQCFEQKIDKYTYSACPFGEAKQDDVRLGKNVAVRVDDATGSMTLKFENGEGCWNGPSRSLALALECSDENRLASIEEPSRCEYAGVFHTPFACSPTMVSNLENELAELDRVVAAASRAASRDEL
;
A
#
# COMPACT_ATOMS: atom_id res chain seq x y z
N MET A 1 -32.56 -59.70 -3.84
CA MET A 1 -31.91 -60.52 -2.78
C MET A 1 -30.38 -60.43 -2.80
N PHE A 2 -29.70 -60.19 -3.93
CA PHE A 2 -28.22 -60.20 -4.02
C PHE A 2 -27.51 -58.97 -3.43
N ASP A 3 -28.16 -57.80 -3.34
CA ASP A 3 -27.56 -56.58 -2.79
C ASP A 3 -27.28 -56.62 -1.28
N ARG A 4 -28.05 -57.42 -0.52
CA ARG A 4 -27.84 -57.58 0.93
C ARG A 4 -26.61 -58.42 1.26
N ALA A 5 -26.25 -59.39 0.40
CA ALA A 5 -25.12 -60.28 0.63
C ALA A 5 -23.76 -59.58 0.40
N ARG A 6 -23.71 -58.61 -0.52
CA ARG A 6 -22.49 -57.85 -0.82
C ARG A 6 -22.04 -56.95 0.34
N ARG A 7 -22.96 -56.56 1.24
CA ARG A 7 -22.67 -55.77 2.45
C ARG A 7 -22.04 -56.57 3.60
N LEU A 8 -22.02 -57.91 3.54
CA LEU A 8 -21.53 -58.78 4.62
C LEU A 8 -20.16 -59.42 4.33
N LEU A 9 -19.61 -59.24 3.12
CA LEU A 9 -18.28 -59.72 2.78
C LEU A 9 -17.22 -58.76 3.31
N LYS A 10 -16.34 -59.25 4.20
CA LYS A 10 -15.17 -58.48 4.66
C LYS A 10 -14.27 -58.16 3.47
N PRO A 11 -13.69 -56.95 3.40
CA PRO A 11 -12.75 -56.61 2.34
C PRO A 11 -11.61 -57.62 2.31
N SER A 12 -11.18 -57.98 1.11
CA SER A 12 -9.97 -58.78 0.94
C SER A 12 -8.77 -58.04 1.52
N ARG A 13 -7.70 -58.78 1.84
CA ARG A 13 -6.47 -58.17 2.36
C ARG A 13 -5.91 -57.11 1.40
N ASP A 14 -6.03 -57.34 0.10
CA ASP A 14 -5.54 -56.43 -0.94
C ASP A 14 -6.41 -55.17 -1.04
N GLU A 15 -7.74 -55.30 -0.89
CA GLU A 15 -8.65 -54.14 -0.81
C GLU A 15 -8.38 -53.28 0.44
N ALA A 16 -8.13 -53.92 1.58
CA ALA A 16 -7.78 -53.22 2.83
C ALA A 16 -6.43 -52.49 2.72
N LEU A 17 -5.43 -53.12 2.09
CA LEU A 17 -4.12 -52.51 1.81
C LEU A 17 -4.24 -51.34 0.82
N ALA A 18 -5.04 -51.49 -0.24
CA ALA A 18 -5.30 -50.42 -1.21
C ALA A 18 -6.00 -49.22 -0.57
N ALA A 19 -7.01 -49.46 0.28
CA ALA A 19 -7.69 -48.41 1.03
C ALA A 19 -6.75 -47.70 2.01
N GLN A 20 -5.90 -48.44 2.73
CA GLN A 20 -4.89 -47.87 3.61
C GLN A 20 -3.86 -47.03 2.85
N ALA A 21 -3.39 -47.52 1.70
CA ALA A 21 -2.47 -46.78 0.84
C ALA A 21 -3.11 -45.50 0.28
N SER A 22 -4.38 -45.54 -0.10
CA SER A 22 -5.13 -44.34 -0.54
C SER A 22 -5.20 -43.31 0.58
N LYS A 23 -5.65 -43.71 1.77
CA LYS A 23 -5.74 -42.81 2.93
C LYS A 23 -4.40 -42.16 3.28
N ARG A 24 -3.29 -42.90 3.15
CA ARG A 24 -1.94 -42.35 3.38
C ARG A 24 -1.53 -41.36 2.31
N ARG A 25 -1.86 -41.60 1.03
CA ARG A 25 -1.63 -40.63 -0.06
C ARG A 25 -2.45 -39.37 0.16
N ASP A 26 -3.73 -39.50 0.47
CA ASP A 26 -4.61 -38.35 0.71
C ASP A 26 -4.10 -37.49 1.89
N ALA A 27 -3.64 -38.13 2.97
CA ALA A 27 -3.05 -37.43 4.11
C ALA A 27 -1.70 -36.77 3.78
N HIS A 28 -0.86 -37.43 2.97
CA HIS A 28 0.40 -36.86 2.49
C HIS A 28 0.14 -35.63 1.59
N ASP A 29 -0.80 -35.73 0.66
CA ASP A 29 -1.12 -34.66 -0.27
C ASP A 29 -1.75 -33.45 0.46
N ALA A 30 -2.56 -33.70 1.50
CA ALA A 30 -3.07 -32.65 2.37
C ALA A 30 -1.94 -31.93 3.12
N ALA A 31 -1.03 -32.67 3.77
CA ALA A 31 0.11 -32.09 4.47
C ALA A 31 1.06 -31.35 3.53
N ARG A 32 1.24 -31.85 2.30
CA ARG A 32 2.06 -31.18 1.28
C ARG A 32 1.46 -29.84 0.84
N ARG A 33 0.14 -29.77 0.62
CA ARG A 33 -0.54 -28.51 0.32
C ARG A 33 -0.39 -27.49 1.45
N GLU A 34 -0.56 -27.93 2.69
CA GLU A 34 -0.38 -27.06 3.86
C GLU A 34 1.07 -26.52 3.95
N LEU A 35 2.06 -27.37 3.66
CA LEU A 35 3.45 -26.94 3.61
C LEU A 35 3.71 -25.92 2.48
N ASP A 36 3.16 -26.17 1.29
CA ASP A 36 3.28 -25.25 0.15
C ASP A 36 2.62 -23.89 0.50
N ASP A 37 1.42 -23.88 1.07
CA ASP A 37 0.73 -22.67 1.54
C ASP A 37 1.54 -21.89 2.60
N MET A 38 2.18 -22.61 3.54
CA MET A 38 3.04 -21.98 4.55
C MET A 38 4.32 -21.39 3.96
N ASN A 39 4.91 -22.04 2.96
CA ASN A 39 6.09 -21.53 2.27
C ASN A 39 5.74 -20.25 1.48
N ASP A 40 4.63 -20.26 0.76
CA ASP A 40 4.14 -19.07 0.05
C ASP A 40 3.90 -17.91 1.03
N LYS A 41 3.34 -18.20 2.22
CA LYS A 41 3.13 -17.19 3.26
C LYS A 41 4.45 -16.65 3.83
N LEU A 42 5.42 -17.53 4.02
CA LEU A 42 6.75 -17.15 4.51
C LEU A 42 7.44 -16.22 3.51
N ASP A 43 7.35 -16.52 2.22
CA ASP A 43 7.92 -15.69 1.17
C ASP A 43 7.21 -14.34 1.05
N GLU A 44 5.87 -14.30 1.21
CA GLU A 44 5.12 -13.03 1.30
C GLU A 44 5.58 -12.17 2.49
N LEU A 45 5.76 -12.77 3.66
CA LEU A 45 6.17 -12.06 4.87
C LEU A 45 7.60 -11.55 4.78
N ARG A 46 8.52 -12.37 4.26
CA ARG A 46 9.90 -11.95 3.98
C ARG A 46 9.94 -10.77 3.03
N ALA A 47 9.18 -10.83 1.94
CA ALA A 47 9.09 -9.74 0.97
C ALA A 47 8.55 -8.43 1.58
N LYS A 48 7.74 -8.51 2.65
CA LYS A 48 7.31 -7.32 3.40
C LYS A 48 8.40 -6.81 4.33
N VAL A 49 9.07 -7.68 5.07
CA VAL A 49 10.14 -7.31 6.01
C VAL A 49 11.34 -6.71 5.27
N ASP A 50 11.71 -7.26 4.12
CA ASP A 50 12.88 -6.82 3.35
C ASP A 50 12.61 -5.62 2.44
N ARG A 51 11.39 -5.07 2.50
CA ARG A 51 10.98 -3.96 1.63
C ARG A 51 11.52 -2.64 2.14
N ASP A 52 11.96 -1.79 1.21
CA ASP A 52 12.30 -0.40 1.48
C ASP A 52 11.04 0.44 1.75
N TYR A 53 10.88 0.91 2.99
CA TYR A 53 9.82 1.81 3.44
C TYR A 53 10.30 3.27 3.57
N GLY A 54 11.40 3.62 2.89
CA GLY A 54 12.05 4.90 3.02
C GLY A 54 12.98 4.98 4.23
N PRO A 55 13.57 6.16 4.50
CA PRO A 55 14.48 6.35 5.63
C PRO A 55 13.86 5.94 6.96
N ASP A 56 14.57 5.13 7.74
CA ASP A 56 14.15 4.60 9.04
C ASP A 56 12.75 3.95 9.04
N ASP A 57 12.34 3.37 7.91
CA ASP A 57 11.03 2.77 7.68
C ASP A 57 9.84 3.72 7.96
N VAL A 58 10.04 5.02 7.84
CA VAL A 58 9.06 6.04 8.25
C VAL A 58 7.69 5.90 7.57
N LEU A 59 7.66 5.35 6.35
CA LEU A 59 6.43 5.18 5.58
C LEU A 59 5.73 3.85 5.83
N ILE A 60 6.26 2.95 6.68
CA ILE A 60 5.72 1.59 6.87
C ILE A 60 4.24 1.59 7.26
N SER A 61 3.80 2.60 8.01
CA SER A 61 2.41 2.77 8.45
C SER A 61 1.43 2.96 7.29
N LEU A 62 1.88 3.46 6.13
CA LEU A 62 1.06 3.64 4.94
C LEU A 62 0.82 2.32 4.19
N SER A 63 1.57 1.26 4.51
CA SER A 63 1.44 -0.03 3.84
C SER A 63 0.05 -0.64 4.04
N GLY A 64 -0.59 -1.01 2.94
CA GLY A 64 -1.95 -1.57 2.95
C GLY A 64 -3.06 -0.52 3.00
N GLN A 65 -2.73 0.77 3.07
CA GLN A 65 -3.70 1.86 2.95
C GLN A 65 -3.77 2.34 1.50
N CYS A 66 -4.94 2.80 1.06
CA CYS A 66 -5.18 3.32 -0.28
C CYS A 66 -5.91 4.66 -0.17
N PHE A 67 -5.47 5.63 -0.96
CA PHE A 67 -5.98 7.00 -0.93
C PHE A 67 -6.57 7.33 -2.29
N GLU A 68 -7.83 7.75 -2.29
CA GLU A 68 -8.59 8.06 -3.50
C GLU A 68 -8.86 9.55 -3.61
N GLN A 69 -8.76 10.09 -4.83
CA GLN A 69 -9.11 11.46 -5.13
C GLN A 69 -9.69 11.53 -6.54
N LYS A 70 -10.85 12.19 -6.65
CA LYS A 70 -11.41 12.54 -7.96
C LYS A 70 -10.73 13.80 -8.48
N ILE A 71 -10.17 13.72 -9.68
CA ILE A 71 -9.49 14.82 -10.38
C ILE A 71 -10.05 14.87 -11.79
N ASP A 72 -10.62 16.02 -12.15
CA ASP A 72 -11.45 16.20 -13.34
C ASP A 72 -12.56 15.13 -13.45
N LYS A 73 -12.43 14.23 -14.42
CA LYS A 73 -13.40 13.18 -14.73
C LYS A 73 -13.00 11.80 -14.22
N TYR A 74 -11.78 11.66 -13.70
CA TYR A 74 -11.21 10.38 -13.30
C TYR A 74 -11.08 10.26 -11.79
N THR A 75 -11.23 9.06 -11.26
CA THR A 75 -10.93 8.75 -9.86
C THR A 75 -9.58 8.08 -9.80
N TYR A 76 -8.61 8.74 -9.18
CA TYR A 76 -7.30 8.14 -8.98
C TYR A 76 -7.21 7.51 -7.60
N SER A 77 -6.55 6.37 -7.52
CA SER A 77 -6.19 5.72 -6.26
C SER A 77 -4.69 5.44 -6.23
N ALA A 78 -4.07 5.62 -5.08
CA ALA A 78 -2.69 5.25 -4.84
C ALA A 78 -2.56 4.57 -3.48
N CYS A 79 -2.03 3.35 -3.48
CA CYS A 79 -1.69 2.62 -2.27
C CYS A 79 -0.17 2.60 -2.13
N PRO A 80 0.44 3.33 -1.17
CA PRO A 80 1.86 3.18 -0.87
C PRO A 80 2.21 1.70 -0.63
N PHE A 81 3.29 1.24 -1.27
CA PHE A 81 3.69 -0.17 -1.28
C PHE A 81 2.70 -1.15 -1.94
N GLY A 82 1.66 -0.64 -2.60
CA GLY A 82 0.66 -1.41 -3.33
C GLY A 82 0.58 -0.99 -4.80
N GLU A 83 -0.64 -0.84 -5.31
CA GLU A 83 -0.91 -0.42 -6.68
C GLU A 83 -1.46 1.01 -6.74
N ALA A 84 -1.29 1.67 -7.87
CA ALA A 84 -2.00 2.90 -8.22
C ALA A 84 -2.88 2.67 -9.45
N LYS A 85 -4.03 3.35 -9.50
CA LYS A 85 -5.03 3.21 -10.58
C LYS A 85 -5.67 4.54 -10.95
N GLN A 86 -6.15 4.61 -12.19
CA GLN A 86 -7.05 5.62 -12.74
C GLN A 86 -8.34 4.89 -13.13
N ASP A 87 -9.41 5.09 -12.36
CA ASP A 87 -10.59 4.24 -12.38
C ASP A 87 -10.16 2.75 -12.31
N ASP A 88 -10.50 1.94 -13.32
CA ASP A 88 -10.12 0.53 -13.42
C ASP A 88 -8.73 0.31 -14.04
N VAL A 89 -8.09 1.35 -14.60
CA VAL A 89 -6.82 1.25 -15.32
C VAL A 89 -5.65 1.28 -14.35
N ARG A 90 -4.81 0.24 -14.36
CA ARG A 90 -3.62 0.18 -13.49
C ARG A 90 -2.55 1.16 -13.98
N LEU A 91 -2.14 2.10 -13.12
CA LEU A 91 -1.02 3.01 -13.36
C LEU A 91 0.33 2.40 -12.98
N GLY A 92 0.35 1.44 -12.06
CA GLY A 92 1.56 0.69 -11.72
C GLY A 92 1.53 0.09 -10.33
N LYS A 93 2.55 -0.70 -10.01
CA LYS A 93 2.87 -1.15 -8.65
C LYS A 93 3.98 -0.28 -8.09
N ASN A 94 3.92 0.07 -6.82
CA ASN A 94 5.00 0.80 -6.18
C ASN A 94 6.26 -0.07 -6.16
N VAL A 95 7.31 0.37 -6.85
CA VAL A 95 8.58 -0.38 -7.00
C VAL A 95 9.70 0.18 -6.15
N ALA A 96 9.62 1.46 -5.75
CA ALA A 96 10.67 2.12 -4.99
C ALA A 96 10.14 3.34 -4.22
N VAL A 97 10.82 3.65 -3.13
CA VAL A 97 10.88 4.99 -2.53
C VAL A 97 12.18 5.62 -3.03
N ARG A 98 12.10 6.78 -3.67
CA ARG A 98 13.29 7.55 -4.06
C ARG A 98 13.47 8.67 -3.07
N VAL A 99 14.69 8.83 -2.57
CA VAL A 99 15.08 9.95 -1.70
C VAL A 99 16.07 10.79 -2.49
N ASP A 100 15.85 12.09 -2.56
CA ASP A 100 16.79 13.03 -3.14
C ASP A 100 17.86 13.40 -2.10
N ASP A 101 19.13 13.13 -2.39
CA ASP A 101 20.24 13.32 -1.44
C ASP A 101 20.45 14.78 -1.02
N ALA A 102 20.07 15.74 -1.88
CA ALA A 102 20.30 17.16 -1.62
C ALA A 102 19.19 17.77 -0.76
N THR A 103 17.95 17.33 -0.95
CA THR A 103 16.76 17.92 -0.32
C THR A 103 16.11 17.03 0.73
N GLY A 104 16.41 15.73 0.73
CA GLY A 104 15.71 14.72 1.52
C GLY A 104 14.27 14.43 1.02
N SER A 105 13.86 15.03 -0.10
CA SER A 105 12.52 14.86 -0.66
C SER A 105 12.29 13.41 -1.06
N MET A 106 11.14 12.86 -0.72
CA MET A 106 10.77 11.48 -1.04
C MET A 106 9.81 11.41 -2.22
N THR A 107 9.91 10.36 -3.02
CA THR A 107 9.00 10.08 -4.13
C THR A 107 8.65 8.60 -4.20
N LEU A 108 7.36 8.27 -4.21
CA LEU A 108 6.88 6.92 -4.50
C LEU A 108 6.84 6.70 -6.01
N LYS A 109 7.58 5.70 -6.50
CA LYS A 109 7.59 5.32 -7.92
C LYS A 109 6.68 4.12 -8.16
N PHE A 110 5.73 4.26 -9.06
CA PHE A 110 4.83 3.22 -9.52
C PHE A 110 5.12 2.90 -10.97
N GLU A 111 5.40 1.64 -11.27
CA GLU A 111 5.82 1.18 -12.60
C GLU A 111 5.05 -0.09 -13.00
N ASN A 112 5.23 -0.53 -14.25
CA ASN A 112 4.60 -1.75 -14.78
C ASN A 112 3.05 -1.68 -14.74
N GLY A 113 2.50 -0.51 -15.03
CA GLY A 113 1.08 -0.30 -15.24
C GLY A 113 0.54 -1.01 -16.49
N GLU A 114 -0.73 -0.80 -16.77
CA GLU A 114 -1.38 -1.33 -17.96
C GLU A 114 -0.80 -0.70 -19.23
N GLY A 115 -0.71 -1.50 -20.31
CA GLY A 115 -0.17 -1.07 -21.59
C GLY A 115 -0.91 0.11 -22.20
N CYS A 116 -0.15 1.09 -22.69
CA CYS A 116 -0.67 2.28 -23.35
C CYS A 116 -0.55 2.15 -24.87
N TRP A 117 -1.62 2.50 -25.60
CA TRP A 117 -1.54 2.52 -27.06
C TRP A 117 -0.57 3.62 -27.52
N ASN A 118 0.47 3.23 -28.27
CA ASN A 118 1.55 4.14 -28.71
C ASN A 118 2.19 4.92 -27.55
N GLY A 119 2.40 4.26 -26.41
CA GLY A 119 3.08 4.81 -25.24
C GLY A 119 3.80 3.73 -24.44
N PRO A 120 4.54 4.12 -23.40
CA PRO A 120 5.14 3.15 -22.48
C PRO A 120 4.05 2.43 -21.67
N SER A 121 4.46 1.42 -20.90
CA SER A 121 3.58 0.93 -19.82
C SER A 121 3.28 2.10 -18.88
N ARG A 122 2.03 2.22 -18.42
CA ARG A 122 1.68 3.32 -17.51
C ARG A 122 2.59 3.33 -16.29
N SER A 123 2.87 4.54 -15.81
CA SER A 123 3.68 4.78 -14.61
C SER A 123 3.18 6.00 -13.86
N LEU A 124 3.41 6.06 -12.56
CA LEU A 124 3.06 7.21 -11.71
C LEU A 124 4.23 7.53 -10.78
N ALA A 125 4.57 8.80 -10.65
CA ALA A 125 5.49 9.30 -9.63
C ALA A 125 4.74 10.23 -8.67
N LEU A 126 4.71 9.90 -7.38
CA LEU A 126 4.12 10.74 -6.34
C LEU A 126 5.22 11.36 -5.49
N ALA A 127 5.40 12.68 -5.59
CA ALA A 127 6.21 13.44 -4.65
C ALA A 127 5.51 13.49 -3.29
N LEU A 128 6.25 13.19 -2.21
CA LEU A 128 5.72 13.28 -0.86
C LEU A 128 5.95 14.69 -0.32
N GLU A 129 4.87 15.36 0.08
CA GLU A 129 4.91 16.71 0.64
C GLU A 129 4.35 16.72 2.07
N CYS A 130 4.97 17.56 2.92
CA CYS A 130 4.60 17.69 4.32
C CYS A 130 3.18 18.25 4.47
N SER A 131 2.32 17.52 5.18
CA SER A 131 0.96 17.92 5.55
C SER A 131 0.58 17.21 6.85
N ASP A 132 -0.45 17.68 7.52
CA ASP A 132 -1.10 17.04 8.67
C ASP A 132 -1.87 15.76 8.33
N GLU A 133 -2.29 15.58 7.07
CA GLU A 133 -3.09 14.45 6.63
C GLU A 133 -2.40 13.61 5.55
N ASN A 134 -2.71 12.31 5.52
CA ASN A 134 -2.37 11.43 4.42
C ASN A 134 -3.44 11.53 3.32
N ARG A 135 -3.09 12.10 2.16
CA ARG A 135 -4.03 12.17 1.03
C ARG A 135 -3.33 12.31 -0.32
N LEU A 136 -3.99 11.81 -1.36
CA LEU A 136 -3.61 12.09 -2.74
C LEU A 136 -4.06 13.51 -3.09
N ALA A 137 -3.11 14.42 -3.33
CA ALA A 137 -3.41 15.85 -3.47
C ALA A 137 -3.65 16.26 -4.91
N SER A 138 -2.79 15.81 -5.84
CA SER A 138 -2.89 16.12 -7.26
C SER A 138 -2.28 15.01 -8.10
N ILE A 139 -2.77 14.86 -9.34
CA ILE A 139 -2.19 14.02 -10.38
C ILE A 139 -2.40 14.74 -11.72
N GLU A 140 -1.35 14.74 -12.54
CA GLU A 140 -1.32 15.25 -13.90
C GLU A 140 -0.63 14.23 -14.82
N GLU A 141 -0.91 14.32 -16.13
CA GLU A 141 -0.29 13.49 -17.17
C GLU A 141 0.65 14.36 -18.02
N PRO A 142 1.88 14.67 -17.55
CA PRO A 142 2.81 15.52 -18.29
C PRO A 142 3.29 14.90 -19.61
N SER A 143 3.32 13.57 -19.70
CA SER A 143 3.63 12.81 -20.92
C SER A 143 2.63 11.66 -21.04
N ARG A 144 2.39 11.20 -22.27
CA ARG A 144 1.39 10.15 -22.54
C ARG A 144 1.68 8.92 -21.67
N CYS A 145 0.69 8.55 -20.84
CA CYS A 145 0.73 7.42 -19.94
C CYS A 145 1.81 7.47 -18.85
N GLU A 146 2.44 8.63 -18.65
CA GLU A 146 3.36 8.90 -17.57
C GLU A 146 2.74 9.97 -16.67
N TYR A 147 2.39 9.58 -15.46
CA TYR A 147 1.69 10.43 -14.51
C TYR A 147 2.65 10.96 -13.45
N ALA A 148 2.42 12.18 -13.00
CA ALA A 148 3.12 12.80 -11.89
C ALA A 148 2.10 13.42 -10.94
N GLY A 149 2.37 13.40 -9.64
CA GLY A 149 1.44 13.93 -8.66
C GLY A 149 2.08 14.20 -7.32
N VAL A 150 1.26 14.73 -6.42
CA VAL A 150 1.63 15.06 -5.05
C VAL A 150 0.81 14.21 -4.08
N PHE A 151 1.50 13.62 -3.10
CA PHE A 151 0.89 12.92 -1.98
C PHE A 151 1.27 13.63 -0.68
N HIS A 152 0.27 14.14 0.02
CA HIS A 152 0.44 14.78 1.31
C HIS A 152 0.62 13.73 2.39
N THR A 153 1.59 13.94 3.28
CA THR A 153 1.80 13.07 4.43
C THR A 153 2.63 13.75 5.52
N PRO A 154 2.31 13.53 6.82
CA PRO A 154 3.16 14.02 7.91
C PRO A 154 4.56 13.39 7.90
N PHE A 155 4.72 12.23 7.24
CA PHE A 155 6.01 11.54 7.15
C PHE A 155 7.03 12.25 6.24
N ALA A 156 6.59 13.23 5.44
CA ALA A 156 7.47 14.10 4.65
C ALA A 156 7.92 15.36 5.41
N CYS A 157 7.44 15.56 6.64
CA CYS A 157 7.83 16.71 7.46
C CYS A 157 9.20 16.47 8.13
N SER A 158 10.09 17.47 8.06
CA SER A 158 11.38 17.43 8.77
C SER A 158 11.25 18.09 10.14
N PRO A 159 12.09 17.73 11.13
CA PRO A 159 12.09 18.38 12.44
C PRO A 159 12.24 19.91 12.35
N THR A 160 13.04 20.40 11.39
CA THR A 160 13.21 21.83 11.14
C THR A 160 11.92 22.47 10.63
N MET A 161 11.22 21.82 9.69
CA MET A 161 9.92 22.32 9.22
C MET A 161 8.91 22.41 10.37
N VAL A 162 8.78 21.34 11.17
CA VAL A 162 7.87 21.32 12.31
C VAL A 162 8.21 22.43 13.31
N SER A 163 9.48 22.56 13.70
CA SER A 163 9.89 23.61 14.64
C SER A 163 9.64 25.03 14.10
N ASN A 164 9.86 25.25 12.80
CA ASN A 164 9.56 26.55 12.17
C ASN A 164 8.05 26.85 12.22
N LEU A 165 7.20 25.87 11.92
CA LEU A 165 5.75 26.01 12.02
C LEU A 165 5.30 26.29 13.46
N GLU A 166 5.87 25.60 14.45
CA GLU A 166 5.58 25.85 15.87
C GLU A 166 5.96 27.28 16.30
N ASN A 167 7.12 27.78 15.84
CA ASN A 167 7.54 29.14 16.12
C ASN A 167 6.62 30.18 15.47
N GLU A 168 6.24 29.97 14.21
CA GLU A 168 5.33 30.87 13.50
C GLU A 168 3.94 30.89 14.15
N LEU A 169 3.43 29.73 14.56
CA LEU A 169 2.16 29.62 15.29
C LEU A 169 2.23 30.36 16.64
N ALA A 170 3.32 30.21 17.38
CA ALA A 170 3.52 30.91 18.66
C ALA A 170 3.56 32.44 18.50
N GLU A 171 4.14 32.96 17.41
CA GLU A 171 4.12 34.39 17.12
C GLU A 171 2.72 34.87 16.71
N LEU A 172 1.99 34.10 15.90
CA LEU A 172 0.61 34.42 15.54
C LEU A 172 -0.30 34.48 16.76
N ASP A 173 -0.18 33.53 17.69
CA ASP A 173 -0.95 33.53 18.94
C ASP A 173 -0.69 34.77 19.79
N ARG A 174 0.57 35.25 19.84
CA ARG A 174 0.90 36.50 20.53
C ARG A 174 0.25 37.70 19.86
N VAL A 175 0.24 37.76 18.53
CA VAL A 175 -0.40 38.84 17.77
C VAL A 175 -1.91 38.84 18.00
N VAL A 176 -2.56 37.67 17.92
CA VAL A 176 -4.00 37.52 18.18
C VAL A 176 -4.35 37.92 19.61
N ALA A 177 -3.55 37.52 20.60
CA ALA A 177 -3.75 37.91 21.99
C ALA A 177 -3.60 39.43 22.20
N ALA A 178 -2.60 40.06 21.55
CA ALA A 178 -2.41 41.50 21.62
C ALA A 178 -3.57 42.27 20.96
N ALA A 179 -4.01 41.83 19.78
CA ALA A 179 -5.13 42.42 19.07
C ALA A 179 -6.45 42.28 19.85
N SER A 180 -6.71 41.11 20.45
CA SER A 180 -7.90 40.87 21.28
C SER A 180 -7.92 41.79 22.51
N ARG A 181 -6.77 42.02 23.15
CA ARG A 181 -6.65 42.97 24.27
C ARG A 181 -6.87 44.42 23.84
N ALA A 182 -6.36 44.81 22.66
CA ALA A 182 -6.57 46.14 22.12
C ALA A 182 -8.06 46.39 21.79
N ALA A 183 -8.73 45.44 21.14
CA ALA A 183 -10.16 45.53 20.85
C ALA A 183 -11.01 45.66 22.12
N SER A 184 -10.69 44.91 23.17
CA SER A 184 -11.39 45.03 24.47
C SER A 184 -11.17 46.36 25.21
N ARG A 185 -10.16 47.16 24.82
CA ARG A 185 -9.91 48.50 25.39
C ARG A 185 -10.66 49.62 24.66
N ASP A 186 -11.06 49.43 23.41
CA ASP A 186 -11.77 50.44 22.61
C ASP A 186 -13.30 50.41 22.81
N GLU A 187 -13.85 49.43 23.54
CA GLU A 187 -15.28 49.32 23.89
C GLU A 187 -15.64 49.95 25.27
N LEU A 188 -14.70 50.64 25.93
CA LEU A 188 -14.84 51.33 27.23
C LEU A 188 -14.65 52.84 27.10
#